data_AF-A0A1G0XPC0-F1
#
_entry.id   AF-A0A1G0XPC0-F1
#
_cell.length_a   1.000
_cell.length_b   1.000
_cell.length_c   1.000
_cell.angle_alpha   90.00
_cell.angle_beta   90.00
_cell.angle_gamma   90.00
#
_symmetry.space_group_name_H-M   'P 1'
#
loop_
_entity.id
_entity.type
_entity.pdbx_description
1 polymer ?
#
loop_
_entity_poly.entity_id
_entity_poly.type
_entity_poly.pdbx_seq_one_letter_code
_entity_poly.pdbx_strand_id
1 'polypeptide(L)'
;MSKSWKTILLNKICCGDMRILVADDARFMRNLLCIMLRSWGDCTQASDGQEALDAYKKALREEKPFELVFLDIAMPEMNGKETLEAIRSFERSEKLTEEKKARIIMITAFSNETHLYKSVKDCQGCILKPISREKIKEKLTLLGFPYPESKEENKDAPPHEHFVYFEMVPIISEEDGRIIFSVNRKLENGHTEMLNTEPDKIDFLKNVIPGQIIARLKGFVEKLIFGDGITINLEKGLLYAGKAGHVIFENNTLSILEKLIINEDVKYRNIEFLGSIEINGDVKEGVHISAPHGIKINGRSEACCLNSESNIETGLIMGRGKSVITCGGTFKAKSIYNTLIEARGDIIIEHEAVECILKTSSSVHAGVITGGECTALKTIEVNRAGSPSDTSTVLRAGYDFYSADRKELLEKTIDEIKSKIEKIDNMLGPEQHNLEKGKSLERKDQIRSYLAEKEQFCRALKEYEEELSELQPAEKKSSKSQIIINDILYEGVKVVIHEFEEFTLNTLKGPLILDEKLIKL
;
A
#
# COMPACT_ATOMS: atom_id res chain seq x y z
N MET A 1 -11.44 -51.30 -25.45
CA MET A 1 -10.06 -50.78 -25.48
C MET A 1 -10.09 -49.29 -25.18
N SER A 2 -9.21 -48.84 -24.27
CA SER A 2 -8.70 -47.47 -24.00
C SER A 2 -9.71 -46.31 -23.93
N LYS A 3 -9.97 -45.75 -22.74
CA LYS A 3 -9.22 -44.64 -22.08
C LYS A 3 -9.48 -43.28 -22.79
N SER A 4 -9.65 -42.13 -22.15
CA SER A 4 -9.70 -41.76 -20.73
C SER A 4 -9.79 -40.22 -20.66
N TRP A 5 -10.72 -39.67 -19.87
CA TRP A 5 -10.55 -38.48 -18.99
C TRP A 5 -9.84 -37.23 -19.56
N LYS A 6 -10.61 -36.19 -19.96
CA LYS A 6 -10.18 -34.77 -19.88
C LYS A 6 -11.36 -33.78 -20.02
N THR A 7 -12.39 -34.02 -19.21
CA THR A 7 -13.10 -32.95 -18.51
C THR A 7 -12.44 -32.88 -17.13
N ILE A 8 -12.11 -31.67 -16.65
CA ILE A 8 -11.46 -31.28 -15.37
C ILE A 8 -10.14 -30.53 -15.64
N LEU A 9 -10.09 -29.27 -15.15
CA LEU A 9 -8.94 -28.33 -15.07
C LEU A 9 -8.62 -27.44 -16.29
N LEU A 10 -9.56 -26.56 -16.67
CA LEU A 10 -9.20 -25.17 -16.96
C LEU A 10 -9.86 -24.33 -15.86
N ASN A 11 -9.25 -24.40 -14.68
CA ASN A 11 -9.72 -23.76 -13.46
C ASN A 11 -9.65 -22.23 -13.59
N LYS A 12 -10.73 -21.60 -13.12
CA LYS A 12 -10.76 -20.33 -12.40
C LYS A 12 -9.40 -19.62 -12.28
N ILE A 13 -9.25 -18.51 -12.98
CA ILE A 13 -8.53 -17.36 -12.42
C ILE A 13 -9.60 -16.29 -12.26
N CYS A 14 -10.32 -16.41 -11.15
CA CYS A 14 -11.08 -15.30 -10.59
C CYS A 14 -10.06 -14.28 -10.08
N CYS A 15 -10.37 -13.01 -10.29
CA CYS A 15 -9.64 -11.87 -9.78
C CYS A 15 -9.41 -11.97 -8.24
N GLY A 16 -8.14 -12.05 -7.81
CA GLY A 16 -7.70 -11.68 -6.45
C GLY A 16 -7.41 -12.77 -5.40
N ASP A 17 -7.35 -14.07 -5.72
CA ASP A 17 -7.22 -15.14 -4.70
C ASP A 17 -5.79 -15.70 -4.48
N MET A 18 -4.73 -15.10 -5.05
CA MET A 18 -3.41 -15.74 -4.95
C MET A 18 -2.82 -15.68 -3.53
N ARG A 19 -2.13 -16.73 -3.09
CA ARG A 19 -1.28 -16.65 -1.89
C ARG A 19 0.16 -16.34 -2.28
N ILE A 20 0.66 -15.22 -1.80
CA ILE A 20 1.98 -14.69 -2.11
C ILE A 20 2.83 -14.67 -0.83
N LEU A 21 4.07 -15.12 -0.90
CA LEU A 21 5.07 -14.96 0.17
C LEU A 21 6.06 -13.87 -0.23
N VAL A 22 6.35 -12.93 0.66
CA VAL A 22 7.31 -11.84 0.44
C VAL A 22 8.37 -11.90 1.54
N ALA A 23 9.61 -12.15 1.15
CA ALA A 23 10.76 -12.25 2.04
C ALA A 23 11.80 -11.16 1.70
N ASP A 24 12.07 -10.28 2.67
CA ASP A 24 13.04 -9.18 2.59
C ASP A 24 13.39 -8.76 4.02
N ASP A 25 14.63 -8.39 4.32
CA ASP A 25 15.05 -8.04 5.69
C ASP A 25 14.56 -6.65 6.12
N ALA A 26 14.34 -5.75 5.17
CA ALA A 26 13.76 -4.44 5.41
C ALA A 26 12.23 -4.50 5.52
N ARG A 27 11.70 -4.19 6.71
CA ARG A 27 10.23 -4.12 6.98
C ARG A 27 9.49 -3.21 6.00
N PHE A 28 10.09 -2.07 5.65
CA PHE A 28 9.52 -1.15 4.66
C PHE A 28 9.39 -1.79 3.29
N MET A 29 10.42 -2.49 2.82
CA MET A 29 10.40 -3.18 1.52
C MET A 29 9.36 -4.29 1.47
N ARG A 30 9.22 -5.07 2.55
CA ARG A 30 8.13 -6.06 2.68
C ARG A 30 6.77 -5.40 2.57
N ASN A 31 6.53 -4.30 3.28
CA ASN A 31 5.28 -3.57 3.24
C ASN A 31 5.00 -2.98 1.85
N LEU A 32 6.01 -2.35 1.22
CA LEU A 32 5.90 -1.76 -0.11
C LEU A 32 5.59 -2.80 -1.18
N LEU A 33 6.29 -3.94 -1.16
CA LEU A 33 6.03 -5.07 -2.06
C LEU A 33 4.63 -5.63 -1.86
N CYS A 34 4.21 -5.82 -0.62
CA CYS A 34 2.84 -6.25 -0.33
C CYS A 34 1.84 -5.26 -0.95
N ILE A 35 2.01 -3.95 -0.74
CA ILE A 35 1.16 -2.91 -1.34
C ILE A 35 1.11 -3.03 -2.87
N MET A 36 2.26 -3.20 -3.53
CA MET A 36 2.34 -3.34 -4.98
C MET A 36 1.65 -4.62 -5.48
N LEU A 37 1.71 -5.71 -4.71
CA LEU A 37 1.22 -7.04 -5.07
C LEU A 37 -0.24 -7.31 -4.68
N ARG A 38 -0.87 -6.41 -3.91
CA ARG A 38 -2.29 -6.51 -3.48
C ARG A 38 -3.25 -6.80 -4.62
N SER A 39 -2.96 -6.33 -5.84
CA SER A 39 -3.83 -6.57 -7.00
C SER A 39 -3.83 -8.03 -7.47
N TRP A 40 -2.83 -8.84 -7.10
CA TRP A 40 -2.73 -10.26 -7.47
C TRP A 40 -3.20 -11.21 -6.36
N GLY A 41 -3.00 -10.87 -5.08
CA GLY A 41 -3.47 -11.68 -3.97
C GLY A 41 -2.87 -11.32 -2.60
N ASP A 42 -3.13 -12.17 -1.60
CA ASP A 42 -2.76 -11.98 -0.19
C ASP A 42 -1.28 -12.26 0.05
N CYS A 43 -0.60 -11.30 0.69
CA CYS A 43 0.82 -11.41 0.99
C CYS A 43 1.06 -11.87 2.44
N THR A 44 1.85 -12.93 2.60
CA THR A 44 2.49 -13.31 3.87
C THR A 44 3.91 -12.76 3.87
N GLN A 45 4.34 -12.13 4.96
CA GLN A 45 5.67 -11.52 5.07
C GLN A 45 6.61 -12.43 5.85
N ALA A 46 7.89 -12.43 5.48
CA ALA A 46 8.98 -13.05 6.21
C ALA A 46 10.19 -12.10 6.26
N SER A 47 10.80 -11.96 7.44
CA SER A 47 11.89 -11.00 7.69
C SER A 47 13.29 -11.55 7.40
N ASP A 48 13.42 -12.85 7.15
CA ASP A 48 14.66 -13.49 6.71
C ASP A 48 14.37 -14.77 5.90
N GLY A 49 15.43 -15.44 5.45
CA GLY A 49 15.32 -16.68 4.68
C GLY A 49 14.76 -17.87 5.45
N GLN A 50 15.04 -17.95 6.76
CA GLN A 50 14.59 -19.05 7.61
C GLN A 50 13.09 -18.93 7.89
N GLU A 51 12.60 -17.73 8.22
CA GLU A 51 11.18 -17.43 8.37
C GLU A 51 10.42 -17.70 7.07
N ALA A 52 11.00 -17.36 5.93
CA ALA A 52 10.40 -17.64 4.62
C ALA A 52 10.26 -19.15 4.36
N LEU A 53 11.30 -19.93 4.67
CA LEU A 53 11.28 -21.39 4.54
C LEU A 53 10.24 -22.03 5.47
N ASP A 54 10.15 -21.55 6.71
CA ASP A 54 9.21 -22.09 7.69
C ASP A 54 7.75 -21.74 7.34
N ALA A 55 7.50 -20.50 6.88
CA ALA A 55 6.21 -20.10 6.34
C ALA A 55 5.81 -20.98 5.14
N TYR A 56 6.74 -21.25 4.22
CA TYR A 56 6.52 -22.10 3.06
C TYR A 56 6.13 -23.54 3.45
N LYS A 57 6.92 -24.16 4.34
CA LYS A 57 6.64 -25.51 4.86
C LYS A 57 5.29 -25.59 5.56
N LYS A 58 4.98 -24.58 6.38
CA LYS A 58 3.70 -24.49 7.10
C LYS A 58 2.52 -24.41 6.12
N ALA A 59 2.59 -23.52 5.13
CA ALA A 59 1.55 -23.34 4.12
C ALA A 59 1.26 -24.63 3.34
N LEU A 60 2.31 -25.41 3.01
CA LEU A 60 2.16 -26.70 2.36
C LEU A 60 1.49 -27.76 3.25
N ARG A 61 1.88 -27.86 4.52
CA ARG A 61 1.26 -28.79 5.48
C ARG A 61 -0.20 -28.47 5.76
N GLU A 62 -0.57 -27.19 5.71
CA GLU A 62 -1.95 -26.71 5.89
C GLU A 62 -2.80 -26.79 4.61
N GLU A 63 -2.28 -27.42 3.53
CA GLU A 63 -2.93 -27.53 2.22
C GLU A 63 -3.32 -26.17 1.59
N LYS A 64 -2.62 -25.10 1.98
CA LYS A 64 -2.81 -23.74 1.45
C LYS A 64 -1.50 -23.20 0.88
N PRO A 65 -0.92 -23.87 -0.15
CA PRO A 65 0.39 -23.53 -0.69
C PRO A 65 0.43 -22.11 -1.24
N PHE A 66 1.61 -21.51 -1.21
CA PHE A 66 1.87 -20.28 -1.96
C PHE A 66 1.93 -20.57 -3.44
N GLU A 67 1.37 -19.68 -4.26
CA GLU A 67 1.48 -19.74 -5.71
C GLU A 67 2.66 -18.92 -6.22
N LEU A 68 3.05 -17.91 -5.44
CA LEU A 68 4.09 -16.95 -5.79
C LEU A 68 4.94 -16.59 -4.57
N VAL A 69 6.25 -16.50 -4.75
CA VAL A 69 7.21 -16.07 -3.73
C VAL A 69 8.09 -14.98 -4.30
N PHE A 70 8.19 -13.86 -3.59
CA PHE A 70 9.19 -12.83 -3.81
C PHE A 70 10.27 -12.94 -2.73
N LEU A 71 11.52 -13.00 -3.15
CA LEU A 71 12.62 -13.34 -2.27
C LEU A 71 13.81 -12.40 -2.52
N ASP A 72 14.13 -11.54 -1.55
CA ASP A 72 15.35 -10.75 -1.64
C ASP A 72 16.59 -11.65 -1.64
N ILE A 73 17.55 -11.34 -2.49
CA ILE A 73 18.82 -12.06 -2.54
C ILE A 73 19.66 -11.75 -1.30
N ALA A 74 19.67 -10.50 -0.84
CA ALA A 74 20.51 -10.08 0.27
C ALA A 74 19.67 -10.03 1.57
N MET A 75 19.73 -11.10 2.36
CA MET A 75 19.15 -11.17 3.70
C MET A 75 20.20 -11.71 4.68
N PRO A 76 20.17 -11.32 5.98
CA PRO A 76 21.08 -11.82 6.99
C PRO A 76 20.80 -13.30 7.32
N GLU A 77 21.80 -13.99 7.88
CA GLU A 77 21.80 -15.42 8.25
C GLU A 77 21.59 -16.39 7.08
N MET A 78 20.44 -16.33 6.42
CA MET A 78 20.07 -17.16 5.27
C MET A 78 19.66 -16.26 4.11
N ASN A 79 20.50 -16.22 3.07
CA ASN A 79 20.28 -15.36 1.92
C ASN A 79 19.24 -15.93 0.95
N GLY A 80 18.81 -15.15 -0.04
CA GLY A 80 17.76 -15.58 -0.97
C GLY A 80 18.12 -16.80 -1.83
N LYS A 81 19.40 -17.01 -2.15
CA LYS A 81 19.82 -18.19 -2.93
C LYS A 81 19.74 -19.46 -2.08
N GLU A 82 20.25 -19.39 -0.85
CA GLU A 82 20.17 -20.47 0.12
C GLU A 82 18.70 -20.81 0.43
N THR A 83 17.86 -19.79 0.58
CA THR A 83 16.42 -19.94 0.82
C THR A 83 15.74 -20.65 -0.34
N LEU A 84 16.02 -20.25 -1.58
CA LEU A 84 15.51 -20.94 -2.77
C LEU A 84 15.95 -22.41 -2.80
N GLU A 85 17.24 -22.69 -2.59
CA GLU A 85 17.76 -24.06 -2.60
C GLU A 85 17.12 -24.93 -1.52
N ALA A 86 16.87 -24.37 -0.33
CA ALA A 86 16.18 -25.04 0.75
C ALA A 86 14.71 -25.32 0.42
N ILE A 87 13.99 -24.35 -0.16
CA ILE A 87 12.62 -24.55 -0.64
C ILE A 87 12.58 -25.67 -1.69
N ARG A 88 13.42 -25.60 -2.73
CA ARG A 88 13.44 -26.62 -3.80
C ARG A 88 13.86 -28.00 -3.29
N SER A 89 14.75 -28.08 -2.30
CA SER A 89 15.13 -29.35 -1.68
C SER A 89 14.00 -29.95 -0.86
N PHE A 90 13.24 -29.12 -0.14
CA PHE A 90 12.03 -29.54 0.56
C PHE A 90 10.93 -30.02 -0.41
N GLU A 91 10.72 -29.31 -1.52
CA GLU A 91 9.75 -29.74 -2.54
C GLU A 91 10.09 -31.12 -3.14
N ARG A 92 11.39 -31.42 -3.31
CA ARG A 92 11.87 -32.73 -3.75
C ARG A 92 11.63 -33.81 -2.71
N SER A 93 11.87 -33.54 -1.42
CA SER A 93 11.62 -34.51 -0.35
C SER A 93 10.14 -34.85 -0.20
N GLU A 94 9.27 -33.85 -0.37
CA GLU A 94 7.81 -34.01 -0.34
C GLU A 94 7.22 -34.50 -1.68
N LYS A 95 8.05 -34.71 -2.70
CA LYS A 95 7.66 -35.19 -4.04
C LYS A 95 6.56 -34.35 -4.69
N LEU A 96 6.63 -33.02 -4.55
CA LEU A 96 5.66 -32.12 -5.18
C LEU A 96 5.74 -32.20 -6.70
N THR A 97 4.56 -32.23 -7.34
CA THR A 97 4.43 -32.05 -8.78
C THR A 97 4.72 -30.60 -9.17
N GLU A 98 5.18 -30.35 -10.40
CA GLU A 98 5.49 -28.99 -10.88
C GLU A 98 4.31 -28.02 -10.74
N GLU A 99 3.08 -28.50 -10.89
CA GLU A 99 1.85 -27.71 -10.74
C GLU A 99 1.61 -27.21 -9.30
N LYS A 100 2.19 -27.89 -8.30
CA LYS A 100 2.04 -27.55 -6.88
C LYS A 100 3.21 -26.72 -6.32
N LYS A 101 4.26 -26.52 -7.11
CA LYS A 101 5.42 -25.72 -6.72
C LYS A 101 5.10 -24.24 -6.90
N ALA A 102 5.47 -23.43 -5.92
CA ALA A 102 5.35 -21.99 -6.06
C ALA A 102 6.33 -21.48 -7.13
N ARG A 103 5.90 -20.44 -7.85
CA ARG A 103 6.79 -19.66 -8.70
C ARG A 103 7.58 -18.70 -7.82
N ILE A 104 8.90 -18.68 -7.96
CA ILE A 104 9.79 -17.88 -7.12
C ILE A 104 10.45 -16.82 -8.00
N ILE A 105 10.30 -15.55 -7.60
CA ILE A 105 10.90 -14.38 -8.20
C ILE A 105 11.93 -13.83 -7.23
N MET A 106 13.18 -13.77 -7.67
CA MET A 106 14.23 -13.14 -6.89
C MET A 106 14.11 -11.63 -7.02
N ILE A 107 14.15 -10.93 -5.91
CA ILE A 107 14.33 -9.50 -5.87
C ILE A 107 15.80 -9.26 -5.62
N THR A 108 16.42 -8.44 -6.44
CA THR A 108 17.83 -8.18 -6.27
C THR A 108 18.14 -6.73 -6.54
N ALA A 109 19.15 -6.26 -5.85
CA ALA A 109 19.78 -5.01 -6.18
C ALA A 109 20.72 -5.19 -7.42
N PHE A 110 21.06 -6.44 -7.77
CA PHE A 110 22.10 -6.81 -8.74
C PHE A 110 21.62 -6.89 -10.21
N SER A 111 22.05 -5.98 -11.11
CA SER A 111 21.66 -5.88 -12.53
C SER A 111 22.34 -6.84 -13.52
N ASN A 112 23.08 -7.82 -13.02
CA ASN A 112 23.65 -8.88 -13.84
C ASN A 112 22.69 -9.98 -14.22
N GLU A 113 21.79 -9.67 -15.14
CA GLU A 113 20.85 -10.62 -15.72
C GLU A 113 21.55 -11.94 -16.12
N THR A 114 22.71 -11.89 -16.79
CA THR A 114 23.38 -13.08 -17.33
C THR A 114 23.95 -14.05 -16.27
N HIS A 115 24.40 -13.55 -15.10
CA HIS A 115 24.93 -14.40 -14.02
C HIS A 115 23.87 -14.82 -13.01
N LEU A 116 22.82 -14.03 -12.83
CA LEU A 116 21.69 -14.40 -11.98
C LEU A 116 20.90 -15.57 -12.59
N TYR A 117 20.60 -15.51 -13.90
CA TYR A 117 19.93 -16.62 -14.62
C TYR A 117 20.78 -17.91 -14.64
N LYS A 118 22.12 -17.79 -14.68
CA LYS A 118 23.03 -18.96 -14.64
C LYS A 118 23.22 -19.55 -13.23
N SER A 119 23.13 -18.72 -12.17
CA SER A 119 23.38 -19.15 -10.78
C SER A 119 22.13 -19.56 -10.01
N VAL A 120 20.94 -19.19 -10.48
CA VAL A 120 19.66 -19.48 -9.83
C VAL A 120 18.80 -20.34 -10.76
N LYS A 121 19.20 -21.60 -10.94
CA LYS A 121 18.64 -22.51 -11.97
C LYS A 121 17.17 -22.89 -11.79
N ASP A 122 16.60 -22.66 -10.60
CA ASP A 122 15.25 -23.11 -10.23
C ASP A 122 14.29 -21.95 -9.83
N CYS A 123 14.62 -20.71 -10.22
CA CYS A 123 13.70 -19.56 -10.09
C CYS A 123 13.08 -19.20 -11.45
N GLN A 124 11.90 -18.57 -11.40
CA GLN A 124 11.14 -18.20 -12.59
C GLN A 124 11.53 -16.81 -13.11
N GLY A 125 12.23 -16.01 -12.32
CA GLY A 125 12.79 -14.75 -12.80
C GLY A 125 13.34 -13.88 -11.69
N CYS A 126 13.89 -12.73 -12.10
CA CYS A 126 14.47 -11.75 -11.19
C CYS A 126 13.89 -10.35 -11.48
N ILE A 127 13.77 -9.51 -10.44
CA ILE A 127 13.39 -8.10 -10.52
C ILE A 127 14.47 -7.24 -9.86
N LEU A 128 14.87 -6.17 -10.54
CA LEU A 128 15.88 -5.23 -10.06
C LEU A 128 15.29 -4.13 -9.17
N LYS A 129 15.85 -3.94 -7.98
CA LYS A 129 15.68 -2.74 -7.15
C LYS A 129 16.30 -1.52 -7.90
N PRO A 130 15.68 -0.31 -7.88
CA PRO A 130 14.44 0.03 -7.21
C PRO A 130 13.23 -0.62 -7.91
N ILE A 131 12.34 -1.18 -7.07
CA ILE A 131 11.17 -1.93 -7.51
C ILE A 131 10.08 -0.93 -7.87
N SER A 132 9.52 -1.08 -9.06
CA SER A 132 8.35 -0.31 -9.50
C SER A 132 7.20 -1.23 -9.83
N ARG A 133 5.98 -0.68 -9.82
CA ARG A 133 4.76 -1.45 -10.11
C ARG A 133 4.75 -1.97 -11.54
N GLU A 134 5.32 -1.21 -12.48
CA GLU A 134 5.47 -1.57 -13.90
C GLU A 134 6.38 -2.80 -14.06
N LYS A 135 7.54 -2.82 -13.37
CA LYS A 135 8.49 -3.95 -13.42
C LYS A 135 7.87 -5.24 -12.88
N ILE A 136 7.12 -5.15 -11.77
CA ILE A 136 6.37 -6.29 -11.22
C ILE A 136 5.32 -6.76 -12.22
N LYS A 137 4.54 -5.84 -12.78
CA LYS A 137 3.48 -6.12 -13.75
C LYS A 137 4.01 -6.84 -14.99
N GLU A 138 5.06 -6.32 -15.59
CA GLU A 138 5.72 -6.93 -16.76
C GLU A 138 6.18 -8.35 -16.43
N LYS A 139 6.87 -8.53 -15.29
CA LYS A 139 7.44 -9.82 -14.92
C LYS A 139 6.38 -10.87 -14.60
N LEU A 140 5.34 -10.50 -13.85
CA LEU A 140 4.25 -11.41 -13.52
C LEU A 140 3.44 -11.79 -14.75
N THR A 141 3.22 -10.86 -15.67
CA THR A 141 2.55 -11.14 -16.95
C THR A 141 3.32 -12.16 -17.78
N LEU A 142 4.65 -12.02 -17.88
CA LEU A 142 5.50 -13.02 -18.56
C LEU A 142 5.45 -14.41 -17.92
N LEU A 143 5.22 -14.46 -16.61
CA LEU A 143 5.08 -15.72 -15.89
C LEU A 143 3.67 -16.33 -16.03
N GLY A 144 2.73 -15.68 -16.71
CA GLY A 144 1.35 -16.16 -16.80
C GLY A 144 0.52 -15.82 -15.56
N PHE A 145 0.96 -14.84 -14.78
CA PHE A 145 0.17 -14.12 -13.79
C PHE A 145 -0.11 -12.71 -14.32
N PRO A 146 -0.90 -12.57 -15.41
CA PRO A 146 -1.19 -11.27 -15.98
C PRO A 146 -1.68 -10.34 -14.89
N TYR A 147 -1.26 -9.08 -14.93
CA TYR A 147 -1.92 -8.05 -14.14
C TYR A 147 -3.42 -8.20 -14.38
N PRO A 148 -4.26 -8.24 -13.34
CA PRO A 148 -5.69 -8.27 -13.53
C PRO A 148 -6.12 -6.95 -14.18
N GLU A 149 -6.02 -6.91 -15.51
CA GLU A 149 -6.40 -5.79 -16.36
C GLU A 149 -7.86 -5.93 -16.74
N SER A 150 -8.57 -4.82 -16.62
CA SER A 150 -9.74 -4.53 -17.44
C SER A 150 -9.36 -4.70 -18.91
N LYS A 151 -9.95 -5.67 -19.60
CA LYS A 151 -9.59 -6.02 -20.99
C LYS A 151 -9.95 -4.89 -21.98
N GLU A 152 -8.93 -4.27 -22.58
CA GLU A 152 -8.87 -3.68 -23.93
C GLU A 152 -7.46 -3.99 -24.48
N GLU A 153 -7.16 -4.27 -25.75
CA GLU A 153 -7.85 -4.59 -27.00
C GLU A 153 -6.78 -5.34 -27.81
N ASN A 154 -7.12 -6.46 -28.46
CA ASN A 154 -6.17 -7.19 -29.30
C ASN A 154 -6.19 -6.61 -30.73
N LYS A 155 -5.03 -6.15 -31.23
CA LYS A 155 -4.87 -5.48 -32.53
C LYS A 155 -4.82 -6.41 -33.76
N ASP A 156 -5.04 -7.71 -33.60
CA ASP A 156 -5.00 -8.68 -34.70
C ASP A 156 -6.28 -9.54 -34.78
N ALA A 157 -7.43 -8.90 -35.02
CA ALA A 157 -8.63 -9.62 -35.43
C ALA A 157 -8.72 -9.68 -36.97
N PRO A 158 -9.05 -10.84 -37.58
CA PRO A 158 -9.22 -10.96 -39.03
C PRO A 158 -10.42 -10.13 -39.52
N PRO A 159 -10.48 -9.78 -40.83
CA PRO A 159 -11.45 -8.81 -41.32
C PRO A 159 -12.87 -9.41 -41.44
N HIS A 160 -13.83 -8.65 -40.91
CA HIS A 160 -15.28 -8.69 -41.12
C HIS A 160 -16.07 -9.92 -40.60
N GLU A 161 -16.98 -9.67 -39.65
CA GLU A 161 -18.30 -10.32 -39.60
C GLU A 161 -19.35 -9.37 -38.95
N HIS A 162 -20.34 -8.99 -39.76
CA HIS A 162 -21.68 -8.45 -39.47
C HIS A 162 -21.87 -7.28 -38.48
N PHE A 163 -22.17 -6.08 -39.03
CA PHE A 163 -22.65 -4.93 -38.25
C PHE A 163 -24.12 -5.16 -37.80
N VAL A 164 -24.33 -5.33 -36.50
CA VAL A 164 -25.66 -5.22 -35.87
C VAL A 164 -25.84 -3.79 -35.40
N TYR A 165 -26.87 -3.09 -35.89
CA TYR A 165 -27.20 -1.74 -35.44
C TYR A 165 -28.14 -1.81 -34.23
N PHE A 166 -27.79 -1.08 -33.17
CA PHE A 166 -28.58 -0.93 -31.95
C PHE A 166 -29.24 0.46 -31.94
N GLU A 167 -30.52 0.53 -31.62
CA GLU A 167 -31.28 1.78 -31.52
C GLU A 167 -31.71 1.98 -30.07
N MET A 168 -31.30 3.08 -29.44
CA MET A 168 -31.78 3.44 -28.10
C MET A 168 -33.06 4.26 -28.20
N VAL A 169 -34.12 3.78 -27.56
CA VAL A 169 -35.37 4.53 -27.42
C VAL A 169 -35.43 5.09 -26.00
N PRO A 170 -35.43 6.43 -25.83
CA PRO A 170 -35.71 7.04 -24.54
C PRO A 170 -37.19 6.84 -24.21
N ILE A 171 -37.45 6.25 -23.04
CA ILE A 171 -38.76 6.06 -22.44
C ILE A 171 -38.78 6.93 -21.19
N ILE A 172 -39.70 7.89 -21.12
CA ILE A 172 -39.85 8.69 -19.90
C ILE A 172 -40.67 7.87 -18.91
N SER A 173 -40.13 7.64 -17.73
CA SER A 173 -40.82 7.02 -16.61
C SER A 173 -42.00 7.90 -16.18
N GLU A 174 -43.22 7.37 -16.26
CA GLU A 174 -44.43 8.11 -15.87
C GLU A 174 -44.55 8.34 -14.36
N GLU A 175 -43.79 7.61 -13.53
CA GLU A 175 -43.84 7.70 -12.06
C GLU A 175 -42.90 8.77 -11.47
N ASP A 176 -41.72 8.99 -12.06
CA ASP A 176 -40.68 9.87 -11.50
C ASP A 176 -39.97 10.78 -12.52
N GLY A 177 -40.43 10.80 -13.78
CA GLY A 177 -39.93 11.70 -14.83
C GLY A 177 -38.52 11.39 -15.35
N ARG A 178 -37.93 10.27 -14.95
CA ARG A 178 -36.59 9.85 -15.38
C ARG A 178 -36.59 9.32 -16.82
N ILE A 179 -35.52 9.57 -17.56
CA ILE A 179 -35.32 9.02 -18.91
C ILE A 179 -34.70 7.63 -18.79
N ILE A 180 -35.48 6.61 -19.13
CA ILE A 180 -35.08 5.20 -19.23
C ILE A 180 -34.68 4.93 -20.69
N PHE A 181 -33.62 4.16 -20.93
CA PHE A 181 -33.22 3.82 -22.30
C PHE A 181 -33.47 2.34 -22.57
N SER A 182 -34.25 2.02 -23.61
CA SER A 182 -34.44 0.66 -24.13
C SER A 182 -33.63 0.47 -25.41
N VAL A 183 -32.89 -0.64 -25.53
CA VAL A 183 -31.96 -0.89 -26.65
C VAL A 183 -32.53 -1.91 -27.65
N ASN A 184 -33.14 -1.47 -28.74
CA ASN A 184 -33.73 -2.38 -29.71
C ASN A 184 -32.70 -2.89 -30.75
N ARG A 185 -32.78 -4.17 -31.13
CA ARG A 185 -32.01 -4.75 -32.25
C ARG A 185 -32.74 -4.51 -33.57
N LYS A 186 -32.04 -3.96 -34.56
CA LYS A 186 -32.51 -3.90 -35.95
C LYS A 186 -31.79 -4.96 -36.77
N LEU A 187 -32.54 -5.90 -37.34
CA LEU A 187 -32.03 -6.90 -38.27
C LEU A 187 -31.90 -6.29 -39.68
N GLU A 188 -31.03 -6.84 -40.54
CA GLU A 188 -30.80 -6.35 -41.93
C GLU A 188 -32.08 -6.35 -42.78
N ASN A 189 -33.11 -7.09 -42.39
CA ASN A 189 -34.42 -7.15 -43.05
C ASN A 189 -35.43 -6.10 -42.53
N GLY A 190 -35.02 -5.18 -41.64
CA GLY A 190 -35.89 -4.14 -41.09
C GLY A 190 -36.83 -4.59 -39.97
N HIS A 191 -36.77 -5.86 -39.55
CA HIS A 191 -37.55 -6.35 -38.42
C HIS A 191 -36.87 -6.01 -37.07
N THR A 192 -37.71 -5.63 -36.10
CA THR A 192 -37.34 -5.46 -34.70
C THR A 192 -37.83 -6.67 -33.93
N GLU A 193 -36.92 -7.40 -33.28
CA GLU A 193 -37.26 -8.63 -32.57
C GLU A 193 -37.03 -8.41 -31.06
N MET A 194 -38.09 -8.59 -30.26
CA MET A 194 -37.99 -8.61 -28.80
C MET A 194 -37.46 -9.97 -28.36
N LEU A 195 -36.30 -9.98 -27.71
CA LEU A 195 -35.70 -11.21 -27.19
C LEU A 195 -35.50 -11.07 -25.68
N ASN A 196 -36.08 -12.00 -24.93
CA ASN A 196 -35.97 -12.09 -23.47
C ASN A 196 -34.65 -12.75 -23.08
N THR A 197 -33.91 -12.15 -22.14
CA THR A 197 -32.82 -12.85 -21.42
C THR A 197 -32.69 -12.31 -19.99
N GLU A 198 -32.43 -13.22 -19.04
CA GLU A 198 -32.38 -12.95 -17.60
C GLU A 198 -31.09 -12.22 -17.14
N PRO A 199 -31.12 -11.44 -16.04
CA PRO A 199 -30.15 -10.37 -15.71
C PRO A 199 -28.85 -10.81 -15.03
N ASP A 200 -28.42 -12.06 -15.16
CA ASP A 200 -27.27 -12.57 -14.40
C ASP A 200 -26.00 -12.56 -15.26
N LYS A 201 -25.19 -11.49 -15.11
CA LYS A 201 -23.72 -11.32 -15.36
C LYS A 201 -23.35 -10.00 -16.06
N ILE A 202 -23.57 -8.86 -15.40
CA ILE A 202 -22.84 -7.63 -15.76
C ILE A 202 -21.50 -7.66 -15.01
N ASP A 203 -20.39 -7.82 -15.73
CA ASP A 203 -19.02 -7.80 -15.20
C ASP A 203 -18.53 -6.34 -15.20
N PHE A 204 -18.67 -5.65 -14.06
CA PHE A 204 -18.23 -4.27 -13.87
C PHE A 204 -17.07 -4.19 -12.88
N LEU A 205 -16.16 -3.26 -13.12
CA LEU A 205 -15.06 -2.98 -12.19
C LEU A 205 -15.61 -2.49 -10.85
N LYS A 206 -15.37 -3.25 -9.78
CA LYS A 206 -15.84 -2.88 -8.44
C LYS A 206 -15.28 -1.54 -7.96
N ASN A 207 -14.04 -1.19 -8.31
CA ASN A 207 -13.41 0.08 -7.95
C ASN A 207 -12.89 0.75 -9.21
N VAL A 208 -13.14 2.05 -9.35
CA VAL A 208 -12.83 2.81 -10.57
C VAL A 208 -12.27 4.19 -10.25
N ILE A 209 -11.47 4.73 -11.15
CA ILE A 209 -10.97 6.12 -11.15
C ILE A 209 -11.57 6.89 -12.33
N PRO A 210 -11.58 8.24 -12.32
CA PRO A 210 -12.15 9.03 -13.40
C PRO A 210 -11.51 8.67 -14.75
N GLY A 211 -12.34 8.50 -15.78
CA GLY A 211 -11.94 8.10 -17.13
C GLY A 211 -11.74 6.60 -17.33
N GLN A 212 -11.81 5.78 -16.28
CA GLN A 212 -11.67 4.33 -16.40
C GLN A 212 -12.93 3.68 -16.97
N ILE A 213 -12.77 2.70 -17.87
CA ILE A 213 -13.90 1.91 -18.38
C ILE A 213 -14.41 1.01 -17.27
N ILE A 214 -15.66 1.23 -16.85
CA ILE A 214 -16.37 0.48 -15.82
C ILE A 214 -16.78 -0.89 -16.34
N ALA A 215 -17.41 -0.90 -17.52
CA ALA A 215 -17.92 -2.09 -18.15
C ALA A 215 -18.15 -1.84 -19.64
N ARG A 216 -18.09 -2.92 -20.43
CA ARG A 216 -18.55 -2.93 -21.81
C ARG A 216 -19.88 -3.66 -21.87
N LEU A 217 -20.90 -3.03 -22.43
CA LEU A 217 -22.19 -3.67 -22.64
C LEU A 217 -22.01 -4.79 -23.69
N LYS A 218 -22.06 -6.04 -23.23
CA LYS A 218 -22.02 -7.24 -24.08
C LYS A 218 -23.43 -7.82 -24.15
N GLY A 219 -24.20 -7.43 -25.16
CA GLY A 219 -25.60 -7.83 -25.32
C GLY A 219 -26.58 -6.87 -24.66
N PHE A 220 -27.82 -7.32 -24.51
CA PHE A 220 -28.97 -6.51 -24.09
C PHE A 220 -29.19 -6.56 -22.57
N VAL A 221 -29.55 -5.43 -21.97
CA VAL A 221 -29.98 -5.32 -20.56
C VAL A 221 -31.32 -4.59 -20.55
N GLU A 222 -32.37 -5.25 -20.06
CA GLU A 222 -33.78 -4.83 -20.23
C GLU A 222 -34.12 -3.50 -19.52
N LYS A 223 -33.54 -3.27 -18.35
CA LYS A 223 -33.59 -1.99 -17.62
C LYS A 223 -32.25 -1.80 -16.93
N LEU A 224 -31.42 -0.89 -17.43
CA LEU A 224 -30.20 -0.45 -16.78
C LEU A 224 -30.28 1.06 -16.59
N ILE A 225 -30.30 1.50 -15.34
CA ILE A 225 -30.34 2.92 -14.96
C ILE A 225 -28.91 3.34 -14.66
N PHE A 226 -28.43 4.40 -15.31
CA PHE A 226 -27.14 4.99 -15.01
C PHE A 226 -27.33 6.04 -13.92
N GLY A 227 -26.89 5.70 -12.72
CA GLY A 227 -26.83 6.60 -11.58
C GLY A 227 -25.60 7.50 -11.61
N ASP A 228 -25.37 8.18 -10.50
CA ASP A 228 -24.32 9.17 -10.36
C ASP A 228 -22.91 8.60 -10.60
N GLY A 229 -22.06 9.37 -11.27
CA GLY A 229 -20.69 9.00 -11.63
C GLY A 229 -20.53 8.10 -12.86
N ILE A 230 -21.59 7.70 -13.56
CA ILE A 230 -21.45 6.91 -14.81
C ILE A 230 -21.50 7.84 -16.03
N THR A 231 -20.49 7.71 -16.89
CA THR A 231 -20.45 8.34 -18.22
C THR A 231 -20.60 7.24 -19.28
N ILE A 232 -21.40 7.44 -20.32
CA ILE A 232 -21.61 6.42 -21.37
C ILE A 232 -21.09 6.90 -22.73
N ASN A 233 -20.37 6.03 -23.43
CA ASN A 233 -20.08 6.17 -24.85
C ASN A 233 -20.98 5.22 -25.65
N LEU A 234 -21.98 5.81 -26.31
CA LEU A 234 -23.04 5.11 -27.02
C LEU A 234 -22.57 4.44 -28.31
N GLU A 235 -21.58 5.00 -29.00
CA GLU A 235 -21.07 4.46 -30.25
C GLU A 235 -20.28 3.15 -30.03
N LYS A 236 -19.63 3.03 -28.87
CA LYS A 236 -18.76 1.89 -28.53
C LYS A 236 -19.37 0.94 -27.49
N GLY A 237 -20.50 1.30 -26.89
CA GLY A 237 -21.15 0.54 -25.81
C GLY A 237 -20.28 0.45 -24.55
N LEU A 238 -19.49 1.49 -24.26
CA LEU A 238 -18.56 1.55 -23.14
C LEU A 238 -19.09 2.46 -22.03
N LEU A 239 -19.09 1.97 -20.80
CA LEU A 239 -19.37 2.74 -19.59
C LEU A 239 -18.04 3.19 -19.00
N TYR A 240 -17.94 4.47 -18.66
CA TYR A 240 -16.77 5.11 -18.07
C TYR A 240 -17.13 5.68 -16.70
N ALA A 241 -16.13 5.71 -15.82
CA ALA A 241 -16.24 6.35 -14.54
C ALA A 241 -16.06 7.86 -14.70
N GLY A 242 -17.11 8.63 -14.42
CA GLY A 242 -17.03 10.08 -14.30
C GLY A 242 -16.30 10.53 -13.03
N LYS A 243 -16.17 9.65 -12.03
CA LYS A 243 -15.55 9.93 -10.73
C LYS A 243 -14.89 8.69 -10.12
N ALA A 244 -14.02 8.89 -9.13
CA ALA A 244 -13.39 7.78 -8.40
C ALA A 244 -14.37 7.16 -7.40
N GLY A 245 -14.38 5.84 -7.25
CA GLY A 245 -15.20 5.19 -6.23
C GLY A 245 -15.51 3.73 -6.51
N HIS A 246 -16.48 3.19 -5.79
CA HIS A 246 -16.91 1.80 -5.94
C HIS A 246 -18.17 1.72 -6.78
N VAL A 247 -18.13 0.91 -7.83
CA VAL A 247 -19.28 0.67 -8.69
C VAL A 247 -20.22 -0.29 -7.98
N ILE A 248 -21.46 0.15 -7.78
CA ILE A 248 -22.55 -0.67 -7.24
C ILE A 248 -23.61 -0.87 -8.31
N PHE A 249 -24.26 -2.03 -8.26
CA PHE A 249 -25.42 -2.35 -9.08
C PHE A 249 -26.54 -2.81 -8.16
N GLU A 250 -27.51 -1.94 -7.92
CA GLU A 250 -28.64 -2.20 -7.03
C GLU A 250 -29.94 -1.73 -7.71
N ASN A 251 -31.00 -2.53 -7.64
CA ASN A 251 -32.30 -2.21 -8.23
C ASN A 251 -32.19 -1.74 -9.69
N ASN A 252 -31.41 -2.46 -10.50
CA ASN A 252 -31.12 -2.13 -11.89
C ASN A 252 -30.38 -0.80 -12.13
N THR A 253 -29.85 -0.16 -11.07
CA THR A 253 -29.10 1.09 -11.16
C THR A 253 -27.62 0.84 -10.96
N LEU A 254 -26.80 1.21 -11.95
CA LEU A 254 -25.35 1.22 -11.87
C LEU A 254 -24.88 2.61 -11.44
N SER A 255 -24.13 2.74 -10.35
CA SER A 255 -23.62 4.03 -9.87
C SER A 255 -22.23 3.89 -9.25
N ILE A 256 -21.52 5.01 -9.11
CA ILE A 256 -20.22 5.07 -8.42
C ILE A 256 -20.40 5.72 -7.06
N LEU A 257 -20.15 4.95 -6.01
CA LEU A 257 -20.05 5.44 -4.65
C LEU A 257 -18.66 6.05 -4.42
N GLU A 258 -18.58 7.36 -4.25
CA GLU A 258 -17.39 8.06 -3.73
C GLU A 258 -17.23 7.87 -2.22
N LYS A 259 -18.28 7.41 -1.56
CA LYS A 259 -18.35 7.26 -0.11
C LYS A 259 -19.01 5.93 0.25
N LEU A 260 -18.30 5.10 1.01
CA LEU A 260 -18.81 3.87 1.58
C LEU A 260 -19.36 4.16 2.98
N ILE A 261 -20.66 3.96 3.19
CA ILE A 261 -21.29 4.11 4.51
C ILE A 261 -21.56 2.74 5.09
N ILE A 262 -20.98 2.44 6.26
CA ILE A 262 -21.17 1.19 7.00
C ILE A 262 -21.95 1.53 8.27
N ASN A 263 -23.19 1.03 8.35
CA ASN A 263 -24.09 1.32 9.48
C ASN A 263 -23.96 0.34 10.65
N GLU A 264 -23.06 -0.63 10.56
CA GLU A 264 -22.86 -1.71 11.54
C GLU A 264 -21.43 -1.74 12.07
N ASP A 265 -21.20 -2.57 13.09
CA ASP A 265 -19.87 -2.81 13.66
C ASP A 265 -18.97 -3.60 12.69
N VAL A 266 -17.71 -3.19 12.56
CA VAL A 266 -16.69 -3.86 11.76
C VAL A 266 -15.85 -4.76 12.67
N LYS A 267 -15.94 -6.09 12.48
CA LYS A 267 -15.35 -7.06 13.42
C LYS A 267 -14.11 -7.80 12.94
N TYR A 268 -14.12 -8.31 11.70
CA TYR A 268 -13.09 -9.24 11.20
C TYR A 268 -12.63 -8.92 9.78
N ARG A 269 -13.15 -7.84 9.19
CA ARG A 269 -12.99 -7.56 7.77
C ARG A 269 -12.13 -6.31 7.60
N ASN A 270 -10.99 -6.48 6.93
CA ASN A 270 -10.22 -5.35 6.43
C ASN A 270 -11.00 -4.66 5.33
N ILE A 271 -10.98 -3.33 5.32
CA ILE A 271 -11.75 -2.51 4.39
C ILE A 271 -10.76 -1.68 3.59
N GLU A 272 -10.71 -1.90 2.28
CA GLU A 272 -10.01 -1.05 1.34
C GLU A 272 -11.01 -0.44 0.36
N PHE A 273 -11.07 0.88 0.29
CA PHE A 273 -12.02 1.62 -0.53
C PHE A 273 -11.32 2.80 -1.20
N LEU A 274 -11.42 2.94 -2.51
CA LEU A 274 -10.72 4.02 -3.23
C LEU A 274 -11.32 5.41 -3.01
N GLY A 275 -12.51 5.52 -2.43
CA GLY A 275 -13.13 6.78 -2.05
C GLY A 275 -12.92 7.12 -0.58
N SER A 276 -13.95 7.70 0.04
CA SER A 276 -14.01 7.97 1.49
C SER A 276 -14.84 6.90 2.21
N ILE A 277 -14.53 6.60 3.47
CA ILE A 277 -15.31 5.66 4.28
C ILE A 277 -15.96 6.42 5.43
N GLU A 278 -17.23 6.15 5.71
CA GLU A 278 -17.91 6.51 6.95
C GLU A 278 -18.45 5.26 7.65
N ILE A 279 -18.07 5.06 8.90
CA ILE A 279 -18.53 3.96 9.75
C ILE A 279 -19.33 4.54 10.90
N ASN A 280 -20.61 4.16 10.98
CA ASN A 280 -21.51 4.58 12.05
C ASN A 280 -21.46 3.63 13.27
N GLY A 281 -20.92 2.42 13.11
CA GLY A 281 -20.68 1.46 14.18
C GLY A 281 -19.26 1.50 14.76
N ASP A 282 -18.95 0.52 15.61
CA ASP A 282 -17.61 0.34 16.19
C ASP A 282 -16.68 -0.43 15.26
N VAL A 283 -15.38 -0.13 15.31
CA VAL A 283 -14.30 -0.90 14.70
C VAL A 283 -13.62 -1.73 15.78
N LYS A 284 -13.68 -3.06 15.66
CA LYS A 284 -13.09 -3.99 16.63
C LYS A 284 -11.61 -4.27 16.35
N GLU A 285 -10.97 -4.95 17.30
CA GLU A 285 -9.55 -5.29 17.29
C GLU A 285 -9.10 -6.04 16.03
N GLY A 286 -7.94 -5.66 15.49
CA GLY A 286 -7.27 -6.33 14.38
C GLY A 286 -7.76 -5.92 12.99
N VAL A 287 -8.67 -4.96 12.90
CA VAL A 287 -9.21 -4.47 11.63
C VAL A 287 -8.26 -3.43 11.00
N HIS A 288 -7.99 -3.59 9.70
CA HIS A 288 -7.26 -2.63 8.89
C HIS A 288 -8.22 -1.91 7.92
N ILE A 289 -8.22 -0.58 7.95
CA ILE A 289 -9.05 0.27 7.09
C ILE A 289 -8.15 1.19 6.29
N SER A 290 -8.31 1.19 4.97
CA SER A 290 -7.59 2.07 4.05
C SER A 290 -8.55 2.77 3.09
N ALA A 291 -8.49 4.10 3.09
CA ALA A 291 -9.25 4.92 2.15
C ALA A 291 -8.50 6.23 1.86
N PRO A 292 -8.07 6.49 0.61
CA PRO A 292 -7.23 7.63 0.31
C PRO A 292 -7.97 8.97 0.48
N HIS A 293 -9.30 9.00 0.28
CA HIS A 293 -10.10 10.23 0.35
C HIS A 293 -10.72 10.50 1.73
N GLY A 294 -10.27 9.79 2.76
CA GLY A 294 -10.63 10.07 4.14
C GLY A 294 -11.43 8.96 4.81
N ILE A 295 -11.31 8.90 6.13
CA ILE A 295 -11.98 7.92 6.98
C ILE A 295 -12.69 8.66 8.09
N LYS A 296 -13.98 8.38 8.27
CA LYS A 296 -14.77 8.88 9.39
C LYS A 296 -15.37 7.71 10.17
N ILE A 297 -15.13 7.65 11.48
CA ILE A 297 -15.68 6.61 12.35
C ILE A 297 -16.44 7.29 13.49
N ASN A 298 -17.77 7.23 13.45
CA ASN A 298 -18.61 7.84 14.47
C ASN A 298 -18.66 6.99 15.76
N GLY A 299 -18.35 5.69 15.69
CA GLY A 299 -18.22 4.78 16.82
C GLY A 299 -16.84 4.76 17.47
N ARG A 300 -16.54 3.68 18.20
CA ARG A 300 -15.26 3.43 18.86
C ARG A 300 -14.31 2.64 17.96
N SER A 301 -13.02 2.87 18.13
CA SER A 301 -11.96 2.18 17.39
C SER A 301 -11.06 1.42 18.37
N GLU A 302 -11.05 0.10 18.32
CA GLU A 302 -10.26 -0.75 19.22
C GLU A 302 -9.11 -1.41 18.44
N ALA A 303 -7.86 -1.18 18.87
CA ALA A 303 -6.66 -1.87 18.37
C ALA A 303 -6.66 -2.11 16.84
N CYS A 304 -6.88 -1.04 16.08
CA CYS A 304 -7.08 -1.06 14.63
C CYS A 304 -6.04 -0.22 13.89
N CYS A 305 -5.86 -0.50 12.60
CA CYS A 305 -4.98 0.29 11.75
C CYS A 305 -5.80 1.11 10.75
N LEU A 306 -5.59 2.42 10.73
CA LEU A 306 -6.30 3.35 9.84
C LEU A 306 -5.30 4.06 8.94
N ASN A 307 -5.51 4.03 7.62
CA ASN A 307 -4.63 4.67 6.65
C ASN A 307 -5.41 5.49 5.61
N SER A 308 -5.08 6.77 5.50
CA SER A 308 -5.70 7.69 4.54
C SER A 308 -4.68 8.71 4.03
N GLU A 309 -4.76 9.08 2.75
CA GLU A 309 -3.99 10.20 2.19
C GLU A 309 -4.62 11.55 2.55
N SER A 310 -5.89 11.54 2.95
CA SER A 310 -6.67 12.68 3.42
C SER A 310 -6.90 12.60 4.93
N ASN A 311 -7.89 13.34 5.43
CA ASN A 311 -8.23 13.46 6.84
C ASN A 311 -8.78 12.15 7.44
N ILE A 312 -8.51 11.92 8.72
CA ILE A 312 -9.14 10.85 9.51
C ILE A 312 -9.85 11.48 10.71
N GLU A 313 -11.13 11.16 10.89
CA GLU A 313 -11.91 11.57 12.06
C GLU A 313 -12.48 10.34 12.77
N THR A 314 -12.32 10.24 14.08
CA THR A 314 -12.88 9.13 14.87
C THR A 314 -13.29 9.56 16.26
N GLY A 315 -14.26 8.89 16.87
CA GLY A 315 -14.68 9.18 18.24
C GLY A 315 -13.60 8.86 19.28
N LEU A 316 -13.66 7.65 19.82
CA LEU A 316 -12.76 7.15 20.86
C LEU A 316 -11.84 6.08 20.27
N ILE A 317 -10.54 6.14 20.56
CA ILE A 317 -9.59 5.09 20.19
C ILE A 317 -9.00 4.42 21.43
N MET A 318 -9.18 3.11 21.54
CA MET A 318 -8.47 2.28 22.51
C MET A 318 -7.42 1.42 21.80
N GLY A 319 -6.17 1.89 21.77
CA GLY A 319 -5.14 1.27 20.94
C GLY A 319 -4.54 -0.01 21.49
N ARG A 320 -4.50 -0.19 22.82
CA ARG A 320 -3.82 -1.31 23.50
C ARG A 320 -2.37 -1.54 23.02
N GLY A 321 -1.70 -0.48 22.53
CA GLY A 321 -0.35 -0.53 21.96
C GLY A 321 -0.25 -1.13 20.56
N LYS A 322 -1.39 -1.45 19.92
CA LYS A 322 -1.45 -2.07 18.58
C LYS A 322 -2.00 -1.12 17.51
N SER A 323 -2.75 -0.08 17.89
CA SER A 323 -3.29 0.87 16.92
C SER A 323 -2.19 1.74 16.32
N VAL A 324 -2.17 1.76 14.98
CA VAL A 324 -1.30 2.61 14.17
C VAL A 324 -2.17 3.37 13.18
N ILE A 325 -2.07 4.69 13.19
CA ILE A 325 -2.88 5.57 12.37
C ILE A 325 -1.97 6.47 11.55
N THR A 326 -2.17 6.46 10.24
CA THR A 326 -1.42 7.30 9.31
C THR A 326 -2.40 8.13 8.49
N CYS A 327 -2.25 9.45 8.52
CA CYS A 327 -3.03 10.35 7.68
C CYS A 327 -2.17 11.38 6.93
N GLY A 328 -2.39 11.51 5.62
CA GLY A 328 -1.79 12.57 4.82
C GLY A 328 -2.44 13.95 5.05
N GLY A 329 -3.61 13.98 5.68
CA GLY A 329 -4.29 15.21 6.11
C GLY A 329 -4.24 15.43 7.62
N THR A 330 -5.31 16.03 8.14
CA THR A 330 -5.55 16.27 9.57
C THR A 330 -6.15 15.03 10.22
N PHE A 331 -5.65 14.69 11.41
CA PHE A 331 -6.24 13.69 12.28
C PHE A 331 -7.09 14.37 13.36
N LYS A 332 -8.31 13.89 13.57
CA LYS A 332 -9.21 14.38 14.62
C LYS A 332 -9.80 13.24 15.43
N ALA A 333 -9.75 13.37 16.77
CA ALA A 333 -10.46 12.46 17.65
C ALA A 333 -10.98 13.11 18.93
N LYS A 334 -11.92 12.44 19.62
CA LYS A 334 -12.37 12.89 20.95
C LYS A 334 -11.35 12.53 22.02
N SER A 335 -11.03 11.24 22.14
CA SER A 335 -10.04 10.73 23.08
C SER A 335 -9.27 9.57 22.47
N ILE A 336 -7.99 9.45 22.82
CA ILE A 336 -7.10 8.40 22.31
C ILE A 336 -6.24 7.82 23.45
N TYR A 337 -6.05 6.50 23.41
CA TYR A 337 -5.26 5.76 24.42
C TYR A 337 -4.32 4.78 23.74
N ASN A 338 -3.05 4.71 24.17
CA ASN A 338 -2.06 3.72 23.73
C ASN A 338 -1.98 3.53 22.20
N THR A 339 -1.87 4.64 21.48
CA THR A 339 -1.94 4.67 20.00
C THR A 339 -0.76 5.44 19.41
N LEU A 340 -0.23 4.95 18.29
CA LEU A 340 0.72 5.68 17.44
C LEU A 340 -0.05 6.40 16.33
N ILE A 341 0.18 7.71 16.20
CA ILE A 341 -0.45 8.56 15.19
C ILE A 341 0.61 9.35 14.43
N GLU A 342 0.58 9.24 13.12
CA GLU A 342 1.43 9.99 12.19
C GLU A 342 0.53 10.77 11.23
N ALA A 343 0.59 12.10 11.31
CA ALA A 343 -0.21 13.00 10.51
C ALA A 343 0.66 14.01 9.77
N ARG A 344 0.45 14.22 8.47
CA ARG A 344 1.10 15.35 7.79
C ARG A 344 0.44 16.69 8.12
N GLY A 345 -0.87 16.70 8.32
CA GLY A 345 -1.64 17.85 8.81
C GLY A 345 -1.72 17.88 10.34
N ASP A 346 -2.64 18.70 10.87
CA ASP A 346 -2.78 18.87 12.32
C ASP A 346 -3.29 17.60 13.01
N ILE A 347 -2.97 17.46 14.30
CA ILE A 347 -3.58 16.46 15.19
C ILE A 347 -4.47 17.21 16.18
N ILE A 348 -5.76 16.88 16.21
CA ILE A 348 -6.76 17.55 17.03
C ILE A 348 -7.44 16.54 17.95
N ILE A 349 -7.22 16.66 19.26
CA ILE A 349 -7.77 15.78 20.30
C ILE A 349 -8.68 16.59 21.22
N GLU A 350 -9.99 16.38 21.17
CA GLU A 350 -10.95 17.24 21.87
C GLU A 350 -10.86 17.13 23.41
N HIS A 351 -10.53 15.95 23.94
CA HIS A 351 -10.54 15.69 25.37
C HIS A 351 -9.17 15.26 25.90
N GLU A 352 -8.71 14.04 25.60
CA GLU A 352 -7.46 13.52 26.17
C GLU A 352 -6.72 12.54 25.26
N ALA A 353 -5.40 12.60 25.35
CA ALA A 353 -4.46 11.64 24.78
C ALA A 353 -3.63 11.02 25.90
N VAL A 354 -3.70 9.69 26.04
CA VAL A 354 -3.06 8.96 27.14
C VAL A 354 -2.10 7.90 26.61
N GLU A 355 -0.83 7.96 27.01
CA GLU A 355 0.21 6.99 26.62
C GLU A 355 0.32 6.84 25.10
N CYS A 356 0.25 7.96 24.38
CA CYS A 356 0.25 7.99 22.91
C CYS A 356 1.58 8.50 22.36
N ILE A 357 1.90 8.08 21.14
CA ILE A 357 2.97 8.68 20.34
C ILE A 357 2.31 9.47 19.21
N LEU A 358 2.38 10.79 19.27
CA LEU A 358 1.79 11.70 18.32
C LEU A 358 2.90 12.37 17.52
N LYS A 359 2.86 12.25 16.19
CA LYS A 359 3.84 12.86 15.29
C LYS A 359 3.13 13.65 14.20
N THR A 360 3.44 14.93 14.07
CA THR A 360 2.89 15.79 13.02
C THR A 360 3.89 16.74 12.37
N SER A 361 3.74 16.96 11.05
CA SER A 361 4.46 17.98 10.28
C SER A 361 3.74 19.33 10.30
N SER A 362 2.74 19.49 11.19
CA SER A 362 2.04 20.73 11.43
C SER A 362 1.89 20.99 12.94
N SER A 363 0.68 21.15 13.47
CA SER A 363 0.43 21.48 14.87
C SER A 363 -0.40 20.41 15.60
N VAL A 364 -0.24 20.33 16.92
CA VAL A 364 -1.08 19.51 17.79
C VAL A 364 -1.95 20.43 18.65
N HIS A 365 -3.24 20.14 18.71
CA HIS A 365 -4.19 20.78 19.63
C HIS A 365 -4.84 19.67 20.45
N ALA A 366 -4.66 19.67 21.77
CA ALA A 366 -5.27 18.65 22.62
C ALA A 366 -5.85 19.22 23.93
N GLY A 367 -6.92 18.62 24.45
CA GLY A 367 -7.39 18.97 25.79
C GLY A 367 -6.33 18.63 26.84
N VAL A 368 -6.02 17.34 27.00
CA VAL A 368 -5.03 16.83 27.95
C VAL A 368 -4.07 15.87 27.25
N ILE A 369 -2.78 15.95 27.55
CA ILE A 369 -1.80 14.93 27.17
C ILE A 369 -1.19 14.35 28.44
N THR A 370 -1.30 13.04 28.62
CA THR A 370 -0.77 12.32 29.78
C THR A 370 0.00 11.09 29.33
N GLY A 371 1.32 11.09 29.51
CA GLY A 371 2.18 9.98 29.12
C GLY A 371 2.43 9.92 27.61
N GLY A 372 3.59 9.34 27.26
CA GLY A 372 4.04 9.21 25.88
C GLY A 372 4.75 10.44 25.33
N GLU A 373 4.74 10.56 24.00
CA GLU A 373 5.50 11.57 23.26
C GLU A 373 4.63 12.29 22.24
N CYS A 374 4.71 13.61 22.22
CA CYS A 374 3.99 14.46 21.28
C CYS A 374 4.99 15.35 20.55
N THR A 375 5.12 15.14 19.23
CA THR A 375 6.07 15.82 18.36
C THR A 375 5.35 16.57 17.25
N ALA A 376 5.64 17.87 17.13
CA ALA A 376 5.06 18.76 16.13
C ALA A 376 6.13 19.64 15.47
N LEU A 377 5.96 19.91 14.18
CA LEU A 377 6.82 20.87 13.47
C LEU A 377 6.57 22.31 13.92
N LYS A 378 5.32 22.68 14.19
CA LYS A 378 4.94 24.07 14.51
C LYS A 378 4.61 24.24 15.98
N THR A 379 3.35 24.09 16.35
CA THR A 379 2.84 24.41 17.68
C THR A 379 2.23 23.20 18.34
N ILE A 380 2.49 23.03 19.64
CA ILE A 380 1.72 22.13 20.51
C ILE A 380 0.92 23.02 21.45
N GLU A 381 -0.40 23.03 21.30
CA GLU A 381 -1.31 23.74 22.19
C GLU A 381 -2.14 22.74 22.98
N VAL A 382 -2.02 22.79 24.31
CA VAL A 382 -2.78 21.89 25.19
C VAL A 382 -3.33 22.61 26.42
N ASN A 383 -4.47 22.14 26.94
CA ASN A 383 -4.95 22.69 28.22
C ASN A 383 -4.11 22.17 29.38
N ARG A 384 -3.87 20.86 29.44
CA ARG A 384 -3.03 20.25 30.47
C ARG A 384 -2.02 19.28 29.88
N ALA A 385 -0.81 19.30 30.42
CA ALA A 385 0.27 18.37 30.05
C ALA A 385 0.85 17.69 31.28
N GLY A 386 0.98 16.37 31.22
CA GLY A 386 1.49 15.51 32.29
C GLY A 386 0.41 15.00 33.24
N SER A 387 0.86 14.48 34.39
CA SER A 387 -0.02 14.04 35.48
C SER A 387 0.66 14.24 36.85
N PRO A 388 -0.09 14.32 37.95
CA PRO A 388 0.46 14.27 39.31
C PRO A 388 1.12 12.93 39.65
N SER A 389 0.94 11.90 38.82
CA SER A 389 1.48 10.55 39.03
C SER A 389 2.85 10.36 38.37
N ASP A 390 3.47 11.46 37.94
CA ASP A 390 4.80 11.50 37.30
C ASP A 390 4.89 10.59 36.06
N THR A 391 3.81 10.55 35.28
CA THR A 391 3.78 9.80 34.02
C THR A 391 4.66 10.50 32.99
N SER A 392 5.73 9.83 32.54
CA SER A 392 6.70 10.36 31.57
C SER A 392 6.00 10.92 30.34
N THR A 393 5.99 12.25 30.23
CA THR A 393 5.34 12.99 29.15
C THR A 393 6.37 13.89 28.47
N VAL A 394 6.49 13.75 27.14
CA VAL A 394 7.44 14.53 26.33
C VAL A 394 6.68 15.36 25.30
N LEU A 395 6.90 16.67 25.29
CA LEU A 395 6.37 17.59 24.29
C LEU A 395 7.51 18.17 23.46
N ARG A 396 7.51 17.96 22.15
CA ARG A 396 8.55 18.42 21.22
C ARG A 396 7.96 19.32 20.12
N ALA A 397 8.31 20.60 20.10
CA ALA A 397 7.96 21.52 19.03
C ALA A 397 9.18 21.89 18.17
N GLY A 398 8.95 22.25 16.90
CA GLY A 398 10.04 22.62 15.99
C GLY A 398 10.78 21.42 15.39
N TYR A 399 10.18 20.23 15.42
CA TYR A 399 10.80 19.02 14.89
C TYR A 399 10.00 18.46 13.72
N ASP A 400 10.62 18.37 12.55
CA ASP A 400 9.99 17.72 11.39
C ASP A 400 10.25 16.20 11.43
N PHE A 401 9.29 15.46 11.98
CA PHE A 401 9.38 14.02 12.06
C PHE A 401 9.43 13.35 10.67
N TYR A 402 8.80 13.94 9.65
CA TYR A 402 8.76 13.33 8.32
C TYR A 402 10.14 13.39 7.67
N SER A 403 10.80 14.55 7.75
CA SER A 403 12.18 14.68 7.28
C SER A 403 13.13 13.82 8.10
N ALA A 404 12.93 13.70 9.43
CA ALA A 404 13.75 12.84 10.28
C ALA A 404 13.59 11.34 9.97
N ASP A 405 12.37 10.83 9.89
CA ASP A 405 12.08 9.42 9.56
C ASP A 405 12.52 9.12 8.11
N ARG A 406 12.36 10.06 7.18
CA ARG A 406 12.87 9.95 5.79
C ARG A 406 14.40 9.94 5.75
N LYS A 407 15.05 10.78 6.54
CA LYS A 407 16.50 10.85 6.69
C LYS A 407 17.04 9.52 7.22
N GLU A 408 16.48 9.00 8.31
CA GLU A 408 16.86 7.70 8.88
C GLU A 408 16.70 6.57 7.86
N LEU A 409 15.59 6.55 7.12
CA LEU A 409 15.36 5.57 6.06
C LEU A 409 16.40 5.68 4.94
N LEU A 410 16.71 6.90 4.49
CA LEU A 410 17.72 7.14 3.46
C LEU A 410 19.12 6.76 3.95
N GLU A 411 19.50 7.11 5.18
CA GLU A 411 20.77 6.72 5.80
C GLU A 411 20.93 5.19 5.82
N LYS A 412 19.90 4.48 6.29
CA LYS A 412 19.90 3.01 6.27
C LYS A 412 20.01 2.45 4.86
N THR A 413 19.26 3.03 3.91
CA THR A 413 19.30 2.61 2.51
C THR A 413 20.67 2.86 1.87
N ILE A 414 21.29 4.00 2.17
CA ILE A 414 22.65 4.37 1.74
C ILE A 414 23.67 3.38 2.30
N ASP A 415 23.60 3.03 3.57
CA ASP A 415 24.50 2.07 4.20
C ASP A 415 24.35 0.67 3.59
N GLU A 416 23.13 0.23 3.31
CA GLU A 416 22.87 -1.02 2.59
C GLU A 416 23.48 -1.02 1.18
N ILE A 417 23.35 0.09 0.44
CA ILE A 417 23.94 0.24 -0.90
C ILE A 417 25.48 0.26 -0.82
N LYS A 418 26.06 0.97 0.16
CA LYS A 418 27.51 1.00 0.41
C LYS A 418 28.05 -0.40 0.69
N SER A 419 27.37 -1.18 1.54
CA SER A 419 27.74 -2.57 1.81
C SER A 419 27.66 -3.45 0.55
N LYS A 420 26.67 -3.23 -0.31
CA LYS A 420 26.56 -3.95 -1.60
C LYS A 420 27.71 -3.61 -2.55
N ILE A 421 28.09 -2.33 -2.66
CA ILE A 421 29.24 -1.89 -3.46
C ILE A 421 30.54 -2.53 -2.93
N GLU A 422 30.75 -2.51 -1.62
CA GLU A 422 31.93 -3.10 -0.98
C GLU A 422 32.04 -4.61 -1.24
N LYS A 423 30.91 -5.33 -1.18
CA LYS A 423 30.86 -6.76 -1.54
C LYS A 423 31.27 -7.00 -3.00
N ILE A 424 30.80 -6.17 -3.93
CA ILE A 424 31.19 -6.26 -5.35
C ILE A 424 32.67 -5.96 -5.53
N ASP A 425 33.19 -4.94 -4.84
CA ASP A 425 34.61 -4.60 -4.88
C ASP A 425 35.51 -5.72 -4.36
N ASN A 426 35.11 -6.35 -3.26
CA ASN A 426 35.80 -7.52 -2.72
C ASN A 426 35.74 -8.74 -3.66
N MET A 427 34.63 -8.94 -4.38
CA MET A 427 34.50 -10.02 -5.39
C MET A 427 35.31 -9.76 -6.65
N LEU A 428 35.49 -8.48 -7.03
CA LEU A 428 36.26 -8.08 -8.21
C LEU A 428 37.77 -7.99 -7.93
N GLY A 429 38.17 -7.71 -6.68
CA GLY A 429 39.57 -7.62 -6.26
C GLY A 429 40.40 -6.61 -7.07
N PRO A 430 41.75 -6.68 -7.06
CA PRO A 430 42.62 -5.82 -7.88
C PRO A 430 42.52 -6.09 -9.39
N GLU A 431 41.66 -7.01 -9.83
CA GLU A 431 41.50 -7.41 -11.22
C GLU A 431 40.66 -6.43 -12.05
N GLN A 432 40.06 -5.40 -11.42
CA GLN A 432 39.24 -4.35 -12.06
C GLN A 432 39.97 -3.63 -13.22
N HIS A 433 41.30 -3.53 -13.14
CA HIS A 433 42.11 -2.80 -14.13
C HIS A 433 42.80 -3.68 -15.19
N ASN A 434 42.70 -5.02 -15.13
CA ASN A 434 43.44 -5.94 -16.01
C ASN A 434 42.52 -6.88 -16.81
N LEU A 435 41.54 -6.31 -17.53
CA LEU A 435 40.54 -7.04 -18.31
C LEU A 435 41.08 -7.78 -19.56
N GLU A 436 42.34 -7.57 -19.96
CA GLU A 436 42.79 -7.97 -21.30
C GLU A 436 43.59 -9.28 -21.37
N LYS A 437 44.38 -9.66 -20.36
CA LYS A 437 45.32 -10.79 -20.49
C LYS A 437 44.76 -12.13 -19.96
N GLY A 438 44.44 -13.04 -20.88
CA GLY A 438 44.41 -14.48 -20.63
C GLY A 438 43.16 -15.11 -19.99
N LYS A 439 42.05 -14.37 -19.84
CA LYS A 439 40.81 -14.91 -19.22
C LYS A 439 39.80 -15.45 -20.24
N SER A 440 39.13 -16.55 -19.89
CA SER A 440 38.00 -17.13 -20.62
C SER A 440 36.90 -16.08 -20.88
N LEU A 441 36.25 -16.15 -22.06
CA LEU A 441 35.20 -15.22 -22.50
C LEU A 441 34.09 -15.07 -21.44
N GLU A 442 33.66 -16.18 -20.83
CA GLU A 442 32.63 -16.17 -19.79
C GLU A 442 33.01 -15.38 -18.53
N ARG A 443 34.31 -15.38 -18.16
CA ARG A 443 34.79 -14.64 -16.99
C ARG A 443 34.89 -13.13 -17.27
N LYS A 444 35.16 -12.74 -18.52
CA LYS A 444 35.15 -11.33 -18.95
C LYS A 444 33.74 -10.76 -18.94
N ASP A 445 32.77 -11.53 -19.40
CA ASP A 445 31.35 -11.14 -19.35
C ASP A 445 30.89 -11.01 -17.90
N GLN A 446 31.27 -11.93 -17.00
CA GLN A 446 30.98 -11.84 -15.57
C GLN A 446 31.48 -10.53 -14.93
N ILE A 447 32.71 -10.13 -15.23
CA ILE A 447 33.32 -8.92 -14.68
C ILE A 447 32.62 -7.66 -15.21
N ARG A 448 32.36 -7.58 -16.52
CA ARG A 448 31.63 -6.45 -17.13
C ARG A 448 30.25 -6.28 -16.51
N SER A 449 29.59 -7.40 -16.29
CA SER A 449 28.33 -7.47 -15.61
C SER A 449 28.49 -6.80 -14.22
N TYR A 450 29.39 -7.29 -13.35
CA TYR A 450 29.51 -6.75 -11.97
C TYR A 450 29.91 -5.27 -11.94
N LEU A 451 30.66 -4.80 -12.94
CA LEU A 451 30.99 -3.39 -13.09
C LEU A 451 29.77 -2.53 -13.47
N ALA A 452 28.94 -2.98 -14.41
CA ALA A 452 27.72 -2.27 -14.80
C ALA A 452 26.75 -2.13 -13.62
N GLU A 453 26.70 -3.17 -12.80
CA GLU A 453 25.91 -3.19 -11.60
C GLU A 453 26.44 -2.28 -10.49
N LYS A 454 27.76 -2.33 -10.25
CA LYS A 454 28.42 -1.38 -9.35
C LYS A 454 28.12 0.06 -9.79
N GLU A 455 28.15 0.34 -11.08
CA GLU A 455 27.83 1.66 -11.62
C GLU A 455 26.38 2.07 -11.32
N GLN A 456 25.42 1.15 -11.42
CA GLN A 456 24.03 1.42 -11.04
C GLN A 456 23.89 1.73 -9.55
N PHE A 457 24.58 0.98 -8.68
CA PHE A 457 24.59 1.31 -7.24
C PHE A 457 25.26 2.63 -6.94
N CYS A 458 26.37 2.97 -7.60
CA CYS A 458 27.02 4.25 -7.43
C CYS A 458 26.09 5.40 -7.86
N ARG A 459 25.31 5.24 -8.93
CA ARG A 459 24.31 6.25 -9.35
C ARG A 459 23.20 6.41 -8.32
N ALA A 460 22.58 5.30 -7.89
CA ALA A 460 21.53 5.34 -6.87
C ALA A 460 22.06 5.88 -5.53
N LEU A 461 23.29 5.51 -5.14
CA LEU A 461 23.95 6.05 -3.96
C LEU A 461 24.09 7.56 -4.06
N LYS A 462 24.57 8.06 -5.20
CA LYS A 462 24.71 9.50 -5.43
C LYS A 462 23.37 10.23 -5.36
N GLU A 463 22.32 9.68 -5.97
CA GLU A 463 20.96 10.24 -5.90
C GLU A 463 20.44 10.31 -4.46
N TYR A 464 20.58 9.24 -3.68
CA TYR A 464 20.14 9.22 -2.28
C TYR A 464 21.01 10.09 -1.37
N GLU A 465 22.32 10.19 -1.62
CA GLU A 465 23.21 11.11 -0.90
C GLU A 465 22.88 12.57 -1.22
N GLU A 466 22.53 12.89 -2.46
CA GLU A 466 22.01 14.20 -2.87
C GLU A 466 20.68 14.50 -2.14
N GLU A 467 19.70 13.60 -2.17
CA GLU A 467 18.42 13.75 -1.44
C GLU A 467 18.63 13.92 0.08
N LEU A 468 19.54 13.11 0.67
CA LEU A 468 19.89 13.21 2.09
C LEU A 468 20.52 14.58 2.42
N SER A 469 21.34 15.12 1.51
CA SER A 469 21.95 16.44 1.68
C SER A 469 20.92 17.58 1.60
N GLU A 470 19.86 17.42 0.80
CA GLU A 470 18.75 18.37 0.70
C GLU A 470 17.82 18.32 1.93
N LEU A 471 17.72 17.15 2.56
CA LEU A 471 16.97 16.93 3.80
C LEU A 471 17.72 17.37 5.06
N GLN A 472 19.03 17.62 4.98
CA GLN A 472 19.68 18.38 6.04
C GLN A 472 18.97 19.72 6.17
N PRO A 473 18.65 20.16 7.40
CA PRO A 473 17.85 21.36 7.55
C PRO A 473 18.62 22.51 6.92
N ALA A 474 18.15 22.96 5.75
CA ALA A 474 18.19 24.37 5.48
C ALA A 474 17.67 24.99 6.77
N GLU A 475 18.50 25.78 7.46
CA GLU A 475 18.19 26.46 8.71
C GLU A 475 17.06 27.48 8.53
N LYS A 476 15.93 27.07 7.95
CA LYS A 476 14.63 27.66 8.20
C LYS A 476 14.27 27.23 9.62
N LYS A 477 14.97 27.82 10.59
CA LYS A 477 14.41 28.07 11.92
C LYS A 477 13.01 28.60 11.65
N SER A 478 12.01 27.73 11.81
CA SER A 478 10.63 28.18 11.83
C SER A 478 10.57 29.04 13.08
N SER A 479 10.69 30.35 12.89
CA SER A 479 10.94 31.36 13.92
C SER A 479 9.72 31.59 14.83
N LYS A 480 8.83 30.58 14.92
CA LYS A 480 7.54 30.61 15.62
C LYS A 480 7.14 29.26 16.26
N SER A 481 8.02 28.26 16.30
CA SER A 481 7.70 27.00 17.00
C SER A 481 7.55 27.28 18.50
N GLN A 482 6.44 26.83 19.08
CA GLN A 482 6.08 27.16 20.46
C GLN A 482 5.21 26.06 21.09
N ILE A 483 5.25 25.97 22.41
CA ILE A 483 4.39 25.09 23.20
C ILE A 483 3.51 25.97 24.09
N ILE A 484 2.19 25.84 23.95
CA ILE A 484 1.19 26.65 24.66
C ILE A 484 0.47 25.74 25.65
N ILE A 485 0.50 26.11 26.93
CA ILE A 485 -0.21 25.42 28.00
C ILE A 485 -1.29 26.34 28.57
N ASN A 486 -2.57 26.02 28.37
CA ASN A 486 -3.66 26.93 28.77
C ASN A 486 -3.99 26.87 30.27
N ASP A 487 -3.81 25.72 30.95
CA ASP A 487 -4.24 25.52 32.35
C ASP A 487 -3.10 25.02 33.26
N ILE A 488 -2.55 23.83 33.03
CA ILE A 488 -1.54 23.24 33.94
C ILE A 488 -0.45 22.48 33.18
N LEU A 489 0.81 22.76 33.51
CA LEU A 489 1.96 21.93 33.15
C LEU A 489 2.45 21.23 34.43
N TYR A 490 2.31 19.90 34.51
CA TYR A 490 2.74 19.16 35.68
C TYR A 490 4.27 19.04 35.76
N GLU A 491 4.76 18.81 36.97
CA GLU A 491 6.16 18.44 37.18
C GLU A 491 6.51 17.12 36.44
N GLY A 492 7.79 16.96 36.10
CA GLY A 492 8.29 15.80 35.36
C GLY A 492 8.08 15.85 33.84
N VAL A 493 7.26 16.78 33.34
CA VAL A 493 7.06 16.94 31.89
C VAL A 493 8.33 17.46 31.23
N LYS A 494 8.81 16.73 30.22
CA LYS A 494 9.94 17.15 29.38
C LYS A 494 9.44 18.00 28.23
N VAL A 495 9.95 19.22 28.14
CA VAL A 495 9.64 20.17 27.06
C VAL A 495 10.87 20.30 26.18
N VAL A 496 10.69 20.15 24.88
CA VAL A 496 11.75 20.28 23.88
C VAL A 496 11.29 21.24 22.79
N ILE A 497 12.11 22.24 22.48
CA ILE A 497 11.90 23.14 21.34
C ILE A 497 13.19 23.19 20.52
N HIS A 498 13.14 22.63 19.31
CA HIS A 498 14.32 22.37 18.48
C HIS A 498 15.40 21.58 19.23
N GLU A 499 16.53 22.22 19.59
CA GLU A 499 17.65 21.59 20.31
C GLU A 499 17.62 21.85 21.82
N PHE A 500 16.72 22.70 22.31
CA PHE A 500 16.62 23.05 23.71
C PHE A 500 15.70 22.09 24.44
N GLU A 501 16.20 21.46 25.51
CA GLU A 501 15.44 20.56 26.36
C GLU A 501 15.43 21.04 27.81
N GLU A 502 14.26 20.95 28.43
CA GLU A 502 14.08 21.30 29.84
C GLU A 502 13.10 20.34 30.50
N PHE A 503 13.34 20.01 31.77
CA PHE A 503 12.42 19.25 32.60
C PHE A 503 11.68 20.19 33.53
N THR A 504 10.36 20.05 33.58
CA THR A 504 9.52 20.85 34.47
C THR A 504 9.76 20.41 35.92
N LEU A 505 10.47 21.23 36.70
CA LEU A 505 10.84 20.91 38.08
C LEU A 505 9.70 21.06 39.10
N ASN A 506 8.69 21.90 38.81
CA ASN A 506 7.53 22.12 39.66
C ASN A 506 6.29 22.30 38.78
N THR A 507 5.12 21.91 39.29
CA THR A 507 3.86 22.15 38.56
C THR A 507 3.60 23.65 38.33
N LEU A 508 3.44 24.05 37.07
CA LEU A 508 3.18 25.43 36.64
C LEU A 508 1.71 25.60 36.24
N LYS A 509 1.14 26.78 36.56
CA LYS A 509 -0.21 27.16 36.13
C LYS A 509 -0.14 28.11 34.93
N GLY A 510 -1.00 27.87 33.95
CA GLY A 510 -1.12 28.64 32.72
C GLY A 510 -1.96 29.91 32.83
N PRO A 511 -2.07 30.66 31.72
CA PRO A 511 -1.52 30.33 30.41
C PRO A 511 0.01 30.49 30.34
N LEU A 512 0.71 29.51 29.77
CA LEU A 512 2.15 29.52 29.49
C LEU A 512 2.38 29.48 27.98
N ILE A 513 3.32 30.27 27.50
CA ILE A 513 3.84 30.18 26.13
C ILE A 513 5.32 29.93 26.26
N LEU A 514 5.76 28.74 25.84
CA LEU A 514 7.15 28.32 25.86
C LEU A 514 7.69 28.44 24.44
N ASP A 515 8.77 29.21 24.28
CA ASP A 515 9.49 29.40 23.03
C ASP A 515 11.00 29.22 23.24
N GLU A 516 11.79 29.28 22.16
CA GLU A 516 13.25 29.15 22.23
C GLU A 516 13.94 30.18 23.14
N LYS A 517 13.32 31.34 23.41
CA LYS A 517 13.93 32.40 24.21
C LYS A 517 13.73 32.16 25.69
N LEU A 518 12.59 31.57 26.07
CA LEU A 518 12.26 31.26 27.46
C LEU A 518 13.02 30.05 28.01
N ILE A 519 13.33 29.04 27.19
CA ILE A 519 14.10 27.85 27.64
C ILE A 519 15.60 28.16 27.87
N LYS A 520 16.08 29.34 27.45
CA LYS A 520 17.48 29.76 27.64
C LYS A 520 17.77 30.44 28.99
N LEU A 521 16.76 30.71 29.81
CA LEU A 521 16.87 31.37 31.12
C LEU A 521 16.77 30.34 32.24
#